data_AF-A0A1H9CHD3-F1
#
_entry.id   AF-A0A1H9CHD3-F1
#
_cell.length_a   1.000
_cell.length_b   1.000
_cell.length_c   1.000
_cell.angle_alpha   90.00
_cell.angle_beta   90.00
_cell.angle_gamma   90.00
#
_symmetry.space_group_name_H-M   'P 1'
#
loop_
_entity.id
_entity.type
_entity.pdbx_description
1 polymer ?
#
loop_
_entity_poly.entity_id
_entity_poly.type
_entity_poly.pdbx_seq_one_letter_code
_entity_poly.pdbx_strand_id
1 'polypeptide(L)'
;MVSNLKNIQMKNKFILLSALAIGFASCEPEFDKEVNADYTAGEADFSSYVAIGNSLTAGYMDGTVSKGSQMNSYPNLLAQQFALVGGGAFEQPSYEDDVNNLGGLMLGGNPISTTRLVIDASQGRPENIAGAPTIEVSQLQQKAFNNMGVPGAKSFHLIAPGYGDLAGVAVGTANPYFVRHATSSSALVLGDAMSKAPTFFTNWIGSNDVLAYATNGGATSNGNTAAADHNTTGNLNPATYGGNDITNSNVFTNVYGQIINTLT
;
A
#
# COMPACT_ATOMS: atom_id res chain seq x y z
N MET A 1 54.21 -11.06 -52.44
CA MET A 1 52.90 -11.02 -51.74
C MET A 1 52.70 -9.63 -51.13
N VAL A 2 52.29 -8.65 -51.94
CA VAL A 2 51.96 -7.29 -51.45
C VAL A 2 50.63 -6.91 -52.10
N SER A 3 49.53 -7.48 -51.62
CA SER A 3 48.19 -7.09 -52.09
C SER A 3 47.12 -7.03 -50.99
N ASN A 4 47.42 -7.37 -49.73
CA ASN A 4 46.38 -7.46 -48.69
C ASN A 4 46.39 -6.37 -47.61
N LEU A 5 47.30 -5.38 -47.63
CA LEU A 5 47.31 -4.32 -46.61
C LEU A 5 46.46 -3.08 -46.93
N LYS A 6 46.03 -2.86 -48.18
CA LYS A 6 45.19 -1.70 -48.53
C LYS A 6 43.72 -1.83 -48.10
N ASN A 7 43.23 -3.03 -47.78
CA ASN A 7 41.83 -3.26 -47.43
C ASN A 7 41.51 -3.17 -45.92
N ILE A 8 42.52 -3.07 -45.05
CA ILE A 8 42.29 -2.97 -43.59
C ILE A 8 42.08 -1.50 -43.16
N GLN A 9 42.70 -0.55 -43.87
CA GLN A 9 42.59 0.89 -43.58
C GLN A 9 41.25 1.53 -43.97
N MET A 10 40.48 0.91 -44.88
CA MET A 10 39.15 1.42 -45.26
C MET A 10 38.02 0.88 -44.36
N LYS A 11 38.19 -0.27 -43.70
CA LYS A 11 37.14 -0.85 -42.84
C LYS A 11 36.92 -0.09 -41.53
N ASN A 12 37.96 0.54 -40.96
CA ASN A 12 37.84 1.27 -39.70
C ASN A 12 37.29 2.71 -39.87
N LYS A 13 37.40 3.30 -41.06
CA LYS A 13 36.86 4.65 -41.33
C LYS A 13 35.33 4.66 -41.32
N PHE A 14 34.69 3.61 -41.84
CA PHE A 14 33.24 3.47 -41.78
C PHE A 14 32.75 3.18 -40.35
N ILE A 15 33.52 2.44 -39.55
CA ILE A 15 33.17 2.18 -38.13
C ILE A 15 33.25 3.47 -37.30
N LEU A 16 34.30 4.29 -37.46
CA LEU A 16 34.39 5.60 -36.79
C LEU A 16 33.28 6.56 -37.24
N LEU A 17 32.95 6.58 -38.54
CA LEU A 17 31.87 7.41 -39.06
C LEU A 17 30.50 6.94 -38.56
N SER A 18 30.31 5.62 -38.39
CA SER A 18 29.10 5.03 -37.81
C SER A 18 28.97 5.32 -36.32
N ALA A 19 30.06 5.24 -35.56
CA ALA A 19 30.09 5.56 -34.14
C ALA A 19 29.86 7.07 -33.88
N LEU A 20 30.41 7.93 -34.74
CA LEU A 20 30.15 9.38 -34.70
C LEU A 20 28.70 9.69 -35.07
N ALA A 21 28.14 9.00 -36.07
CA ALA A 21 26.72 9.13 -36.42
C ALA A 21 25.79 8.63 -35.30
N ILE A 22 26.13 7.56 -34.59
CA ILE A 22 25.37 7.08 -33.41
C ILE A 22 25.50 8.07 -32.23
N GLY A 23 26.65 8.73 -32.07
CA GLY A 23 26.84 9.77 -31.04
C GLY A 23 26.11 11.09 -31.32
N PHE A 24 25.80 11.40 -32.58
CA PHE A 24 24.97 12.55 -32.98
C PHE A 24 23.49 12.20 -33.19
N ALA A 25 23.18 10.92 -33.42
CA ALA A 25 21.81 10.38 -33.53
C ALA A 25 21.29 9.78 -32.22
N SER A 26 22.12 9.72 -31.16
CA SER A 26 21.61 9.58 -29.81
C SER A 26 20.93 10.89 -29.47
N CYS A 27 19.66 10.99 -29.85
CA CYS A 27 18.73 11.88 -29.18
C CYS A 27 18.75 11.47 -27.71
N GLU A 28 19.58 12.12 -26.91
CA GLU A 28 19.26 12.28 -25.51
C GLU A 28 17.88 12.96 -25.54
N PRO A 29 16.86 12.40 -24.88
CA PRO A 29 15.62 13.13 -24.69
C PRO A 29 15.97 14.32 -23.79
N GLU A 30 16.46 15.40 -24.39
CA GLU A 30 16.43 16.71 -23.77
C GLU A 30 14.95 17.04 -23.65
N PHE A 31 14.51 17.27 -22.41
CA PHE A 31 13.24 17.90 -22.19
C PHE A 31 13.35 19.33 -22.75
N ASP A 32 12.98 19.52 -24.03
CA ASP A 32 12.97 20.81 -24.75
C ASP A 32 12.19 21.92 -24.02
N LYS A 33 11.39 21.51 -23.04
CA LYS A 33 10.81 22.39 -22.05
C LYS A 33 11.39 21.98 -20.71
N GLU A 34 12.11 22.90 -20.06
CA GLU A 34 12.15 22.83 -18.60
C GLU A 34 10.72 22.62 -18.10
N VAL A 35 10.55 21.74 -17.12
CA VAL A 35 9.29 21.62 -16.39
C VAL A 35 9.15 22.88 -15.53
N ASN A 36 9.00 24.06 -16.16
CA ASN A 36 8.33 25.19 -15.56
C ASN A 36 6.85 24.83 -15.57
N ALA A 37 6.49 23.96 -14.64
CA ALA A 37 5.14 23.46 -14.54
C ALA A 37 4.28 24.49 -13.82
N ASP A 38 3.56 25.26 -14.63
CA ASP A 38 2.27 25.78 -14.19
C ASP A 38 1.36 24.56 -13.94
N TYR A 39 1.42 24.03 -12.72
CA TYR A 39 0.54 22.94 -12.30
C TYR A 39 -0.88 23.49 -12.18
N THR A 40 -1.85 22.73 -12.69
CA THR A 40 -3.27 23.05 -12.55
C THR A 40 -4.05 21.83 -12.10
N ALA A 41 -5.03 22.03 -11.23
CA ALA A 41 -5.97 20.98 -10.83
C ALA A 41 -6.99 20.66 -11.93
N GLY A 42 -7.07 21.48 -12.99
CA GLY A 42 -8.11 21.38 -14.00
C GLY A 42 -9.49 21.58 -13.36
N GLU A 43 -10.35 20.57 -13.48
CA GLU A 43 -11.69 20.55 -12.88
C GLU A 43 -11.75 19.77 -11.55
N ALA A 44 -10.65 19.17 -11.11
CA ALA A 44 -10.61 18.40 -9.86
C ALA A 44 -10.53 19.33 -8.63
N ASP A 45 -11.21 18.94 -7.55
CA ASP A 45 -11.13 19.62 -6.25
C ASP A 45 -10.35 18.75 -5.25
N PHE A 46 -9.09 19.10 -5.00
CA PHE A 46 -8.22 18.40 -4.05
C PHE A 46 -8.27 18.98 -2.62
N SER A 47 -9.20 19.89 -2.32
CA SER A 47 -9.28 20.55 -1.01
C SER A 47 -9.49 19.58 0.16
N SER A 48 -10.13 18.42 -0.08
CA SER A 48 -10.18 17.30 0.85
C SER A 48 -9.91 15.97 0.13
N TYR A 49 -8.65 15.55 0.10
CA TYR A 49 -8.27 14.24 -0.44
C TYR A 49 -8.35 13.15 0.64
N VAL A 50 -9.02 12.03 0.33
CA VAL A 50 -9.04 10.83 1.17
C VAL A 50 -8.63 9.59 0.36
N ALA A 51 -7.83 8.73 0.97
CA ALA A 51 -7.41 7.47 0.39
C ALA A 51 -7.95 6.30 1.21
N ILE A 52 -8.65 5.38 0.55
CA ILE A 52 -9.15 4.15 1.14
C ILE A 52 -8.49 2.97 0.42
N GLY A 53 -8.11 1.95 1.17
CA GLY A 53 -7.53 0.74 0.60
C GLY A 53 -6.89 -0.13 1.65
N ASN A 54 -5.91 -0.93 1.24
CA ASN A 54 -5.23 -1.88 2.11
C ASN A 54 -3.75 -1.52 2.34
N SER A 55 -2.86 -2.51 2.20
CA SER A 55 -1.45 -2.43 2.55
C SER A 55 -0.69 -1.33 1.81
N LEU A 56 -0.86 -1.21 0.48
CA LEU A 56 -0.16 -0.19 -0.31
C LEU A 56 -0.61 1.23 0.06
N THR A 57 -1.91 1.39 0.30
CA THR A 57 -2.51 2.66 0.74
C THR A 57 -1.93 3.08 2.09
N ALA A 58 -1.78 2.14 3.03
CA ALA A 58 -1.22 2.40 4.35
C ALA A 58 0.30 2.67 4.36
N GLY A 59 1.00 2.45 3.24
CA GLY A 59 2.47 2.44 3.22
C GLY A 59 3.05 1.23 3.94
N TYR A 60 2.40 0.07 3.88
CA TYR A 60 2.97 -1.18 4.38
C TYR A 60 4.07 -1.67 3.44
N MET A 61 5.28 -1.84 3.98
CA MET A 61 6.43 -2.37 3.26
C MET A 61 7.33 -3.13 4.22
N ASP A 62 8.23 -3.96 3.70
CA ASP A 62 9.20 -4.69 4.53
C ASP A 62 8.55 -5.51 5.67
N GLY A 63 7.28 -5.92 5.52
CA GLY A 63 6.57 -6.72 6.52
C GLY A 63 5.88 -5.95 7.64
N THR A 64 5.83 -4.61 7.61
CA THR A 64 5.08 -3.82 8.61
C THR A 64 4.77 -2.40 8.13
N VAL A 65 3.98 -1.63 8.90
CA VAL A 65 3.94 -0.17 8.78
C VAL A 65 4.92 0.41 9.78
N SER A 66 5.74 1.34 9.33
CA SER A 66 6.78 2.02 10.10
C SER A 66 6.71 3.53 9.86
N LYS A 67 7.39 4.31 10.70
CA LYS A 67 7.48 5.76 10.53
C LYS A 67 8.02 6.15 9.15
N GLY A 68 9.03 5.44 8.67
CA GLY A 68 9.64 5.66 7.37
C GLY A 68 8.74 5.20 6.21
N SER A 69 7.99 4.10 6.38
CA SER A 69 7.16 3.59 5.31
C SER A 69 5.91 4.45 5.05
N GLN A 70 5.34 5.08 6.08
CA GLN A 70 4.25 6.04 5.94
C GLN A 70 4.60 7.21 5.02
N MET A 71 5.86 7.67 5.03
CA MET A 71 6.31 8.74 4.13
C MET A 71 6.29 8.32 2.65
N ASN A 72 6.36 7.01 2.39
CA ASN A 72 6.40 6.43 1.06
C ASN A 72 5.05 5.84 0.62
N SER A 73 3.99 6.04 1.40
CA SER A 73 2.65 5.62 0.98
C SER A 73 2.24 6.38 -0.29
N TYR A 74 1.64 5.69 -1.26
CA TYR A 74 1.24 6.38 -2.49
C TYR A 74 0.28 7.55 -2.24
N PRO A 75 -0.66 7.50 -1.26
CA PRO A 75 -1.50 8.65 -0.96
C PRO A 75 -0.72 9.86 -0.46
N ASN A 76 0.30 9.64 0.38
CA ASN A 76 1.15 10.73 0.86
C ASN A 76 1.92 11.40 -0.28
N LEU A 77 2.44 10.60 -1.21
CA LEU A 77 3.14 11.11 -2.39
C LEU A 77 2.18 11.88 -3.31
N LEU A 78 0.96 11.39 -3.54
CA LEU A 78 -0.06 12.11 -4.31
C LEU A 78 -0.47 13.42 -3.63
N ALA A 79 -0.69 13.40 -2.31
CA ALA A 79 -1.07 14.58 -1.56
C ALA A 79 -0.02 15.71 -1.64
N GLN A 80 1.26 15.37 -1.64
CA GLN A 80 2.34 16.35 -1.86
C GLN A 80 2.21 17.03 -3.22
N GLN A 81 1.82 16.29 -4.26
CA GLN A 81 1.59 16.86 -5.60
C GLN A 81 0.30 17.69 -5.64
N PHE A 82 -0.77 17.24 -4.97
CA PHE A 82 -2.03 17.98 -4.90
C PHE A 82 -1.87 19.31 -4.17
N ALA A 83 -1.00 19.40 -3.17
CA ALA A 83 -0.69 20.65 -2.48
C ALA A 83 -0.17 21.75 -3.42
N LEU A 84 0.49 21.38 -4.54
CA LEU A 84 0.99 22.34 -5.55
C LEU A 84 -0.13 23.02 -6.33
N VAL A 85 -1.35 22.47 -6.29
CA VAL A 85 -2.52 22.93 -7.05
C VAL A 85 -3.72 23.25 -6.17
N GLY A 86 -3.48 23.59 -4.89
CA GLY A 86 -4.53 23.98 -3.93
C GLY A 86 -5.14 22.83 -3.13
N GLY A 87 -4.49 21.67 -3.11
CA GLY A 87 -4.87 20.54 -2.27
C GLY A 87 -4.77 20.85 -0.77
N GLY A 88 -5.69 20.28 0.01
CA GLY A 88 -5.73 20.45 1.47
C GLY A 88 -4.65 19.67 2.21
N ALA A 89 -4.64 19.85 3.54
CA ALA A 89 -3.75 19.07 4.41
C ALA A 89 -4.12 17.58 4.36
N PHE A 90 -3.10 16.72 4.25
CA PHE A 90 -3.26 15.27 4.22
C PHE A 90 -2.66 14.66 5.48
N GLU A 91 -3.51 14.16 6.36
CA GLU A 91 -3.11 13.53 7.61
C GLU A 91 -3.04 12.00 7.47
N GLN A 92 -1.98 11.40 8.03
CA GLN A 92 -1.81 9.94 8.12
C GLN A 92 -1.78 9.49 9.58
N PRO A 93 -2.16 8.23 9.88
CA PRO A 93 -1.99 7.67 11.22
C PRO A 93 -0.56 7.82 11.72
N SER A 94 -0.39 8.28 12.95
CA SER A 94 0.93 8.57 13.50
C SER A 94 1.69 7.27 13.84
N TYR A 95 3.00 7.29 13.58
CA TYR A 95 3.96 6.26 13.99
C TYR A 95 5.15 6.93 14.71
N GLU A 96 4.90 8.03 15.43
CA GLU A 96 5.94 8.70 16.23
C GLU A 96 6.46 7.82 17.37
N ASP A 97 5.68 6.83 17.79
CA ASP A 97 6.03 5.77 18.74
C ASP A 97 6.90 4.65 18.13
N ASP A 98 7.21 4.70 16.83
CA ASP A 98 8.17 3.80 16.16
C ASP A 98 9.62 4.30 16.37
N VAL A 99 10.26 3.81 17.42
CA VAL A 99 11.62 4.17 17.77
C VAL A 99 12.59 3.49 16.81
N ASN A 100 13.56 4.25 16.29
CA ASN A 100 14.57 3.78 15.33
C ASN A 100 14.00 3.23 14.01
N ASN A 101 12.74 3.53 13.68
CA ASN A 101 12.08 3.06 12.46
C ASN A 101 12.17 1.53 12.34
N LEU A 102 11.89 0.82 13.44
CA LEU A 102 11.93 -0.63 13.49
C LEU A 102 10.64 -1.24 12.94
N GLY A 103 9.53 -0.51 13.03
CA GLY A 103 8.21 -1.05 12.73
C GLY A 103 7.83 -2.21 13.66
N GLY A 104 6.87 -3.01 13.22
CA GLY A 104 6.26 -4.07 14.04
C GLY A 104 5.25 -3.51 15.04
N LEU A 105 4.58 -4.37 15.77
CA LEU A 105 3.50 -4.00 16.67
C LEU A 105 3.64 -4.72 18.01
N MET A 106 3.25 -4.03 19.07
CA MET A 106 3.10 -4.52 20.43
C MET A 106 1.63 -4.45 20.86
N LEU A 107 1.25 -5.36 21.75
CA LEU A 107 -0.02 -5.31 22.48
C LEU A 107 0.20 -5.68 23.94
N GLY A 108 -0.11 -4.76 24.85
CA GLY A 108 0.05 -4.97 26.28
C GLY A 108 1.50 -5.28 26.65
N GLY A 109 2.47 -4.65 25.98
CA GLY A 109 3.90 -4.87 26.21
C GLY A 109 4.47 -6.15 25.59
N ASN A 110 3.69 -6.92 24.83
CA ASN A 110 4.17 -8.10 24.11
C ASN A 110 4.20 -7.85 22.60
N PRO A 111 5.26 -8.24 21.87
CA PRO A 111 5.26 -8.18 20.41
C PRO A 111 4.16 -9.06 19.81
N ILE A 112 3.37 -8.52 18.89
CA ILE A 112 2.35 -9.23 18.12
C ILE A 112 2.65 -9.24 16.60
N SER A 113 3.67 -8.50 16.16
CA SER A 113 4.26 -8.65 14.83
C SER A 113 5.77 -8.37 14.89
N THR A 114 6.47 -8.73 13.83
CA THR A 114 7.93 -8.60 13.75
C THR A 114 8.35 -7.21 13.27
N THR A 115 9.59 -6.81 13.56
CA THR A 115 10.20 -5.59 13.01
C THR A 115 10.33 -5.69 11.49
N ARG A 116 10.51 -4.57 10.80
CA ARG A 116 10.64 -4.54 9.35
C ARG A 116 11.84 -5.34 8.86
N LEU A 117 11.74 -5.84 7.64
CA LEU A 117 12.81 -6.53 6.95
C LEU A 117 13.84 -5.54 6.40
N VAL A 118 15.10 -5.95 6.40
CA VAL A 118 16.22 -5.26 5.75
C VAL A 118 17.02 -6.26 4.92
N ILE A 119 17.67 -5.79 3.86
CA ILE A 119 18.56 -6.64 3.05
C ILE A 119 19.86 -6.86 3.81
N ASP A 120 20.11 -8.10 4.22
CA ASP A 120 21.41 -8.52 4.73
C ASP A 120 22.20 -9.21 3.61
N ALA A 121 23.12 -8.45 3.01
CA ALA A 121 23.99 -8.93 1.96
C ALA A 121 24.96 -10.02 2.45
N SER A 122 25.29 -10.07 3.74
CA SER A 122 26.17 -11.10 4.31
C SER A 122 25.48 -12.46 4.40
N GLN A 123 24.17 -12.48 4.60
CA GLN A 123 23.34 -13.68 4.65
C GLN A 123 22.69 -14.01 3.29
N GLY A 124 22.77 -13.09 2.32
CA GLY A 124 22.17 -13.25 0.99
C GLY A 124 20.64 -13.32 1.01
N ARG A 125 19.99 -12.75 2.03
CA ARG A 125 18.52 -12.77 2.20
C ARG A 125 18.04 -11.58 3.04
N PRO A 126 16.75 -11.22 2.98
CA PRO A 126 16.16 -10.31 3.95
C PRO A 126 16.11 -10.92 5.35
N GLU A 127 16.27 -10.09 6.37
CA GLU A 127 16.07 -10.45 7.78
C GLU A 127 15.38 -9.31 8.54
N ASN A 128 14.78 -9.62 9.69
CA ASN A 128 14.21 -8.60 10.56
C ASN A 128 15.32 -7.70 11.10
N ILE A 129 15.13 -6.38 11.03
CA ILE A 129 16.08 -5.44 11.62
C ILE A 129 16.21 -5.70 13.12
N ALA A 130 17.45 -5.70 13.60
CA ALA A 130 17.76 -5.95 15.00
C ALA A 130 17.10 -4.91 15.93
N GLY A 131 16.35 -5.38 16.92
CA GLY A 131 15.62 -4.56 17.87
C GLY A 131 14.29 -5.21 18.27
N ALA A 132 13.54 -4.53 19.12
CA ALA A 132 12.17 -4.90 19.46
C ALA A 132 11.20 -3.85 18.90
N PRO A 133 10.01 -4.24 18.41
CA PRO A 133 8.96 -3.28 18.08
C PRO A 133 8.64 -2.38 19.26
N THR A 134 8.20 -1.14 19.00
CA THR A 134 7.80 -0.18 20.06
C THR A 134 6.40 0.39 19.87
N ILE A 135 5.76 0.12 18.74
CA ILE A 135 4.44 0.65 18.40
C ILE A 135 3.38 -0.13 19.18
N GLU A 136 2.77 0.50 20.17
CA GLU A 136 1.78 -0.14 21.04
C GLU A 136 0.36 0.07 20.48
N VAL A 137 -0.31 -1.03 20.12
CA VAL A 137 -1.65 -1.00 19.50
C VAL A 137 -2.70 -0.41 20.46
N SER A 138 -2.52 -0.60 21.77
CA SER A 138 -3.43 -0.04 22.78
C SER A 138 -3.25 1.47 23.03
N GLN A 139 -2.23 2.11 22.45
CA GLN A 139 -2.08 3.57 22.45
C GLN A 139 -2.96 4.17 21.33
N LEU A 140 -4.28 4.14 21.57
CA LEU A 140 -5.29 4.55 20.59
C LEU A 140 -5.17 6.04 20.25
N GLN A 141 -5.23 6.37 18.96
CA GLN A 141 -5.23 7.74 18.45
C GLN A 141 -6.64 8.34 18.39
N GLN A 142 -7.66 7.48 18.24
CA GLN A 142 -9.08 7.84 18.20
C GLN A 142 -9.40 9.02 17.28
N LYS A 143 -8.88 8.98 16.04
CA LYS A 143 -8.93 10.09 15.08
C LYS A 143 -9.05 9.57 13.66
N ALA A 144 -9.99 10.12 12.88
CA ALA A 144 -10.05 9.88 11.44
C ALA A 144 -8.93 10.62 10.70
N PHE A 145 -8.32 9.92 9.73
CA PHE A 145 -7.21 10.42 8.92
C PHE A 145 -7.62 10.51 7.45
N ASN A 146 -6.84 11.24 6.64
CA ASN A 146 -7.03 11.25 5.19
C ASN A 146 -6.55 9.94 4.56
N ASN A 147 -5.48 9.33 5.12
CA ASN A 147 -5.09 7.97 4.76
C ASN A 147 -5.79 6.94 5.65
N MET A 148 -6.78 6.25 5.08
CA MET A 148 -7.55 5.19 5.72
C MET A 148 -7.15 3.80 5.18
N GLY A 149 -5.90 3.64 4.74
CA GLY A 149 -5.34 2.36 4.35
C GLY A 149 -5.21 1.40 5.54
N VAL A 150 -5.73 0.19 5.41
CA VAL A 150 -5.63 -0.84 6.45
C VAL A 150 -4.91 -2.09 5.93
N PRO A 151 -3.65 -2.34 6.34
CA PRO A 151 -2.90 -3.50 5.86
C PRO A 151 -3.64 -4.82 6.04
N GLY A 152 -3.66 -5.64 4.99
CA GLY A 152 -4.35 -6.93 4.99
C GLY A 152 -5.87 -6.87 4.87
N ALA A 153 -6.50 -5.70 4.87
CA ALA A 153 -7.95 -5.59 4.72
C ALA A 153 -8.42 -6.11 3.34
N LYS A 154 -9.47 -6.94 3.38
CA LYS A 154 -10.39 -7.26 2.27
C LYS A 154 -11.53 -6.24 2.19
N SER A 155 -12.24 -6.18 1.06
CA SER A 155 -13.32 -5.21 0.79
C SER A 155 -14.34 -5.07 1.93
N PHE A 156 -14.88 -6.18 2.42
CA PHE A 156 -15.94 -6.19 3.44
C PHE A 156 -15.50 -5.66 4.80
N HIS A 157 -14.21 -5.62 5.10
CA HIS A 157 -13.72 -5.07 6.36
C HIS A 157 -13.96 -3.56 6.46
N LEU A 158 -14.03 -2.84 5.34
CA LEU A 158 -14.18 -1.38 5.34
C LEU A 158 -15.54 -0.93 5.89
N ILE A 159 -16.52 -1.82 5.87
CA ILE A 159 -17.88 -1.61 6.35
C ILE A 159 -18.24 -2.51 7.53
N ALA A 160 -17.27 -3.22 8.12
CA ALA A 160 -17.49 -4.14 9.23
C ALA A 160 -17.41 -3.40 10.58
N PRO A 161 -18.52 -3.34 11.36
CA PRO A 161 -18.45 -2.84 12.73
C PRO A 161 -17.54 -3.72 13.59
N GLY A 162 -16.83 -3.11 14.53
CA GLY A 162 -15.92 -3.85 15.42
C GLY A 162 -14.53 -4.13 14.82
N TYR A 163 -14.29 -3.79 13.55
CA TYR A 163 -12.98 -4.00 12.92
C TYR A 163 -11.86 -3.17 13.59
N GLY A 164 -12.23 -2.09 14.28
CA GLY A 164 -11.37 -1.23 15.09
C GLY A 164 -11.43 -1.53 16.60
N ASP A 165 -12.02 -2.65 17.03
CA ASP A 165 -12.10 -3.03 18.45
C ASP A 165 -10.79 -3.64 18.96
N LEU A 166 -10.19 -3.02 19.98
CA LEU A 166 -8.96 -3.52 20.61
C LEU A 166 -9.11 -4.95 21.15
N ALA A 167 -10.28 -5.29 21.70
CA ALA A 167 -10.54 -6.64 22.21
C ALA A 167 -10.57 -7.68 21.07
N GLY A 168 -10.95 -7.25 19.86
CA GLY A 168 -11.02 -8.10 18.67
C GLY A 168 -9.66 -8.52 18.13
N VAL A 169 -8.57 -7.84 18.50
CA VAL A 169 -7.21 -8.16 18.02
C VAL A 169 -6.79 -9.56 18.48
N ALA A 170 -7.02 -9.89 19.76
CA ALA A 170 -6.60 -11.16 20.34
C ALA A 170 -7.37 -12.37 19.77
N VAL A 171 -8.59 -12.16 19.28
CA VAL A 171 -9.47 -13.21 18.72
C VAL A 171 -9.55 -13.17 17.19
N GLY A 172 -8.79 -12.28 16.55
CA GLY A 172 -8.70 -12.19 15.08
C GLY A 172 -9.92 -11.58 14.38
N THR A 173 -10.77 -10.85 15.10
CA THR A 173 -11.95 -10.16 14.52
C THR A 173 -11.70 -8.68 14.20
N ALA A 174 -10.61 -8.10 14.71
CA ALA A 174 -10.20 -6.72 14.46
C ALA A 174 -8.79 -6.65 13.86
N ASN A 175 -8.48 -5.55 13.19
CA ASN A 175 -7.17 -5.31 12.60
C ASN A 175 -6.35 -4.35 13.47
N PRO A 176 -5.18 -4.75 13.98
CA PRO A 176 -4.41 -3.93 14.91
C PRO A 176 -3.98 -2.58 14.31
N TYR A 177 -3.82 -2.47 12.99
CA TYR A 177 -3.52 -1.19 12.34
C TYR A 177 -4.72 -0.24 12.35
N PHE A 178 -5.94 -0.74 12.10
CA PHE A 178 -7.15 0.09 12.17
C PHE A 178 -7.52 0.44 13.61
N VAL A 179 -7.40 -0.51 14.54
CA VAL A 179 -7.60 -0.29 15.98
C VAL A 179 -6.84 0.93 16.49
N ARG A 180 -5.59 1.13 16.04
CA ARG A 180 -4.77 2.27 16.45
C ARG A 180 -5.40 3.62 16.10
N HIS A 181 -6.12 3.73 14.99
CA HIS A 181 -6.64 5.02 14.52
C HIS A 181 -8.16 5.14 14.44
N ALA A 182 -8.92 4.05 14.54
CA ALA A 182 -10.38 4.07 14.53
C ALA A 182 -10.93 5.09 15.55
N THR A 183 -11.89 5.91 15.15
CA THR A 183 -12.48 6.94 16.03
C THR A 183 -13.23 6.34 17.23
N SER A 184 -13.70 5.10 17.09
CA SER A 184 -14.32 4.28 18.14
C SER A 184 -14.18 2.80 17.81
N SER A 185 -14.42 1.91 18.78
CA SER A 185 -14.36 0.45 18.55
C SER A 185 -15.35 -0.03 17.48
N SER A 186 -16.49 0.65 17.32
CA SER A 186 -17.51 0.34 16.31
C SER A 186 -17.36 1.15 15.02
N ALA A 187 -16.32 1.97 14.88
CA ALA A 187 -16.11 2.78 13.68
C ALA A 187 -15.91 1.88 12.44
N LEU A 188 -16.39 2.36 11.30
CA LEU A 188 -16.15 1.76 10.00
C LEU A 188 -14.98 2.50 9.34
N VAL A 189 -14.10 1.80 8.64
CA VAL A 189 -13.03 2.45 7.86
C VAL A 189 -13.63 3.45 6.87
N LEU A 190 -14.70 3.04 6.16
CA LEU A 190 -15.42 3.91 5.23
C LEU A 190 -16.11 5.08 5.95
N GLY A 191 -16.65 4.86 7.14
CA GLY A 191 -17.30 5.90 7.93
C GLY A 191 -16.33 6.98 8.39
N ASP A 192 -15.19 6.57 8.94
CA ASP A 192 -14.11 7.48 9.34
C ASP A 192 -13.56 8.23 8.11
N ALA A 193 -13.41 7.57 6.97
CA ALA A 193 -13.02 8.22 5.72
C ALA A 193 -13.99 9.32 5.29
N MET A 194 -15.30 9.04 5.31
CA MET A 194 -16.33 10.02 4.94
C MET A 194 -16.48 11.16 5.95
N SER A 195 -16.08 10.96 7.21
CA SER A 195 -16.07 12.04 8.21
C SER A 195 -15.10 13.18 7.86
N LYS A 196 -14.14 12.94 6.95
CA LYS A 196 -13.23 13.96 6.40
C LYS A 196 -13.88 14.81 5.29
N ALA A 197 -15.13 14.51 4.91
CA ALA A 197 -15.86 15.19 3.84
C ALA A 197 -15.02 15.30 2.55
N PRO A 198 -14.64 14.16 1.92
CA PRO A 198 -13.76 14.17 0.77
C PRO A 198 -14.37 14.88 -0.44
N THR A 199 -13.53 15.64 -1.16
CA THR A 199 -13.82 16.22 -2.48
C THR A 199 -13.12 15.44 -3.59
N PHE A 200 -12.07 14.68 -3.25
CA PHE A 200 -11.38 13.76 -4.13
C PHE A 200 -11.00 12.49 -3.35
N PHE A 201 -11.05 11.33 -4.02
CA PHE A 201 -10.65 10.09 -3.37
C PHE A 201 -9.87 9.16 -4.30
N THR A 202 -9.05 8.30 -3.69
CA THR A 202 -8.50 7.10 -4.33
C THR A 202 -9.00 5.88 -3.58
N ASN A 203 -9.52 4.88 -4.30
CA ASN A 203 -9.97 3.61 -3.75
C ASN A 203 -9.12 2.46 -4.29
N TRP A 204 -8.30 1.85 -3.42
CA TRP A 204 -7.46 0.69 -3.74
C TRP A 204 -7.74 -0.48 -2.78
N ILE A 205 -9.01 -0.83 -2.63
CA ILE A 205 -9.44 -2.05 -1.92
C ILE A 205 -9.82 -3.15 -2.91
N GLY A 206 -9.80 -4.41 -2.45
CA GLY A 206 -10.31 -5.54 -3.22
C GLY A 206 -9.26 -6.58 -3.62
N SER A 207 -7.98 -6.22 -3.61
CA SER A 207 -6.92 -7.18 -3.99
C SER A 207 -6.84 -8.36 -3.01
N ASN A 208 -6.92 -8.10 -1.71
CA ASN A 208 -6.84 -9.15 -0.66
C ASN A 208 -8.03 -10.11 -0.66
N ASP A 209 -9.14 -9.78 -1.33
CA ASP A 209 -10.29 -10.65 -1.48
C ASP A 209 -9.94 -11.95 -2.24
N VAL A 210 -8.85 -11.93 -3.03
CA VAL A 210 -8.27 -13.08 -3.74
C VAL A 210 -6.78 -13.31 -3.45
N LEU A 211 -6.00 -12.24 -3.18
CA LEU A 211 -4.53 -12.32 -3.07
C LEU A 211 -4.07 -13.19 -1.90
N ALA A 212 -4.75 -13.11 -0.74
CA ALA A 212 -4.40 -13.89 0.44
C ALA A 212 -4.51 -15.41 0.20
N TYR A 213 -5.48 -15.83 -0.61
CA TYR A 213 -5.61 -17.22 -1.05
C TYR A 213 -4.45 -17.61 -1.97
N ALA A 214 -4.21 -16.81 -3.00
CA ALA A 214 -3.21 -17.11 -4.04
C ALA A 214 -1.78 -17.19 -3.47
N THR A 215 -1.41 -16.24 -2.61
CA THR A 215 -0.07 -16.18 -2.00
C THR A 215 0.18 -17.28 -0.97
N ASN A 216 -0.87 -17.85 -0.39
CA ASN A 216 -0.77 -19.03 0.48
C ASN A 216 -0.98 -20.36 -0.28
N GLY A 217 -0.99 -20.35 -1.61
CA GLY A 217 -1.16 -21.57 -2.41
C GLY A 217 -2.53 -22.24 -2.24
N GLY A 218 -3.55 -21.48 -1.83
CA GLY A 218 -4.90 -21.99 -1.54
C GLY A 218 -5.02 -22.70 -0.19
N ALA A 219 -4.03 -22.57 0.70
CA ALA A 219 -4.11 -23.06 2.06
C ALA A 219 -4.50 -21.96 3.06
N THR A 220 -5.09 -22.36 4.19
CA THR A 220 -5.19 -21.53 5.40
C THR A 220 -3.80 -21.21 5.96
N SER A 221 -3.73 -20.39 7.01
CA SER A 221 -2.46 -19.94 7.60
C SER A 221 -1.58 -21.07 8.15
N ASN A 222 -2.11 -22.29 8.34
CA ASN A 222 -1.31 -23.45 8.75
C ASN A 222 -0.55 -24.12 7.59
N GLY A 223 -0.73 -23.67 6.35
CA GLY A 223 -0.05 -24.17 5.15
C GLY A 223 -0.53 -25.53 4.62
N ASN A 224 -1.45 -26.22 5.32
CA ASN A 224 -1.81 -27.61 5.02
C ASN A 224 -3.32 -27.82 4.84
N THR A 225 -4.17 -27.01 5.47
CA THR A 225 -5.63 -27.07 5.31
C THR A 225 -6.03 -26.18 4.15
N ALA A 226 -6.89 -26.65 3.26
CA ALA A 226 -7.41 -25.84 2.15
C ALA A 226 -8.21 -24.64 2.68
N ALA A 227 -7.90 -23.44 2.18
CA ALA A 227 -8.75 -22.26 2.34
C ALA A 227 -10.02 -22.41 1.50
N ALA A 228 -11.09 -21.73 1.88
CA ALA A 228 -12.35 -21.82 1.17
C ALA A 228 -12.39 -20.87 -0.03
N ASP A 229 -12.95 -21.35 -1.14
CA ASP A 229 -13.51 -20.47 -2.17
C ASP A 229 -15.00 -20.29 -1.90
N HIS A 230 -15.41 -19.09 -1.50
CA HIS A 230 -16.81 -18.84 -1.16
C HIS A 230 -17.74 -18.73 -2.36
N ASN A 231 -17.22 -18.63 -3.59
CA ASN A 231 -18.03 -18.84 -4.79
C ASN A 231 -18.48 -20.30 -4.90
N THR A 232 -17.59 -21.23 -4.55
CA THR A 232 -17.87 -22.67 -4.58
C THR A 232 -18.74 -23.11 -3.39
N THR A 233 -18.46 -22.61 -2.18
CA THR A 233 -19.23 -22.99 -0.98
C THR A 233 -20.60 -22.29 -0.90
N GLY A 234 -20.81 -21.20 -1.65
CA GLY A 234 -22.04 -20.41 -1.61
C GLY A 234 -22.24 -19.59 -0.33
N ASN A 235 -21.26 -19.55 0.56
CA ASN A 235 -21.34 -18.80 1.82
C ASN A 235 -21.34 -17.29 1.55
N LEU A 236 -22.40 -16.59 1.93
CA LEU A 236 -22.55 -15.13 1.75
C LEU A 236 -22.28 -14.33 3.03
N ASN A 237 -21.90 -14.98 4.13
CA ASN A 237 -21.63 -14.31 5.40
C ASN A 237 -20.13 -14.10 5.63
N PRO A 238 -19.57 -12.91 5.32
CA PRO A 238 -18.14 -12.65 5.45
C PRO A 238 -17.62 -12.71 6.90
N ALA A 239 -18.48 -12.62 7.91
CA ALA A 239 -18.09 -12.77 9.32
C ALA A 239 -17.61 -14.20 9.66
N THR A 240 -17.82 -15.17 8.76
CA THR A 240 -17.39 -16.57 8.92
C THR A 240 -16.17 -16.93 8.07
N TYR A 241 -15.64 -16.00 7.29
CA TYR A 241 -14.55 -16.26 6.36
C TYR A 241 -13.20 -16.32 7.09
N GLY A 242 -12.35 -17.25 6.68
CA GLY A 242 -10.94 -17.27 7.07
C GLY A 242 -10.13 -16.17 6.37
N GLY A 243 -9.00 -15.78 6.96
CA GLY A 243 -8.14 -14.73 6.40
C GLY A 243 -7.64 -15.02 4.97
N ASN A 244 -7.43 -16.30 4.66
CA ASN A 244 -6.96 -16.74 3.34
C ASN A 244 -8.09 -17.13 2.38
N ASP A 245 -9.35 -17.05 2.79
CA ASP A 245 -10.46 -17.48 1.94
C ASP A 245 -10.70 -16.49 0.79
N ILE A 246 -11.17 -17.00 -0.36
CA ILE A 246 -11.63 -16.18 -1.47
C ILE A 246 -13.01 -15.63 -1.11
N THR A 247 -13.16 -14.32 -1.23
CA THR A 247 -14.45 -13.65 -0.99
C THR A 247 -15.47 -14.03 -2.07
N ASN A 248 -16.70 -14.35 -1.69
CA ASN A 248 -17.76 -14.63 -2.65
C ASN A 248 -18.01 -13.38 -3.53
N SER A 249 -18.13 -13.58 -4.84
CA SER A 249 -18.32 -12.51 -5.83
C SER A 249 -19.58 -11.66 -5.61
N ASN A 250 -20.68 -12.23 -5.10
CA ASN A 250 -21.88 -11.47 -4.75
C ASN A 250 -21.63 -10.58 -3.53
N VAL A 251 -20.91 -11.08 -2.52
CA VAL A 251 -20.51 -10.28 -1.35
C VAL A 251 -19.60 -9.14 -1.80
N PHE A 252 -18.55 -9.45 -2.56
CA PHE A 252 -17.64 -8.45 -3.10
C PHE A 252 -18.39 -7.38 -3.90
N THR A 253 -19.24 -7.78 -4.86
CA THR A 253 -20.00 -6.85 -5.70
C THR A 253 -20.90 -5.94 -4.88
N ASN A 254 -21.62 -6.50 -3.89
CA ASN A 254 -22.49 -5.72 -3.02
C ASN A 254 -21.70 -4.71 -2.18
N VAL A 255 -20.64 -5.16 -1.51
CA VAL A 255 -19.79 -4.31 -0.65
C VAL A 255 -19.07 -3.25 -1.45
N TYR A 256 -18.44 -3.62 -2.56
CA TYR A 256 -17.70 -2.69 -3.40
C TYR A 256 -18.62 -1.63 -4.01
N GLY A 257 -19.84 -2.02 -4.40
CA GLY A 257 -20.89 -1.08 -4.80
C GLY A 257 -21.26 -0.09 -3.69
N GLN A 258 -21.42 -0.55 -2.45
CA GLN A 258 -21.66 0.34 -1.30
C GLN A 258 -20.50 1.32 -1.08
N ILE A 259 -19.25 0.85 -1.16
CA ILE A 259 -18.05 1.68 -1.01
C ILE A 259 -18.05 2.79 -2.07
N ILE A 260 -18.22 2.44 -3.35
CA ILE A 260 -18.21 3.42 -4.44
C ILE A 260 -19.35 4.42 -4.29
N ASN A 261 -20.59 3.95 -4.08
CA ASN A 261 -21.76 4.83 -3.93
C ASN A 261 -21.67 5.76 -2.71
N THR A 262 -20.91 5.38 -1.69
CA THR A 262 -20.70 6.24 -0.51
C THR A 262 -19.64 7.30 -0.76
N LEU A 263 -18.65 7.02 -1.61
CA LEU A 263 -17.54 7.93 -1.91
C LEU A 263 -17.85 8.97 -2.99
N THR A 264 -18.89 8.75 -3.79
CA THR A 264 -19.36 9.62 -4.88
C THR A 264 -20.62 10.38 -4.50
#